data_AF-A0A3B0P3F4-F1
#
_entry.id   AF-A0A3B0P3F4-F1
#
_cell.length_a   1.000
_cell.length_b   1.000
_cell.length_c   1.000
_cell.angle_alpha   90.00
_cell.angle_beta   90.00
_cell.angle_gamma   90.00
#
_symmetry.space_group_name_H-M   'P 1'
#
loop_
_entity.id
_entity.type
_entity.pdbx_description
1 polymer ?
#
loop_
_entity_poly.entity_id
_entity_poly.type
_entity_poly.pdbx_seq_one_letter_code
_entity_poly.pdbx_strand_id
1 'polypeptide(L)' 'MLFYASPEILKNEGINVFMNHDVLAIDDKNKFITVKDLKTGQLKTDHYDKLIVATGTW' A
#
# COMPACT_ATOMS: atom_id res chain seq x y z
N MET A 1 1.21 23.85 -2.46
CA MET A 1 1.17 22.43 -2.07
C MET A 1 2.46 21.80 -2.52
N LEU A 2 3.31 21.38 -1.59
CA LEU A 2 4.65 20.85 -1.85
C LEU A 2 4.52 19.33 -2.05
N PHE A 3 4.62 18.82 -3.29
CA PHE A 3 4.73 17.38 -3.55
C PHE A 3 6.16 16.94 -3.22
N TYR A 4 6.47 16.77 -1.93
CA TYR A 4 7.82 16.39 -1.45
C TYR A 4 8.09 14.88 -1.58
N ALA A 5 7.07 14.08 -1.90
CA ALA A 5 7.16 12.62 -2.02
C ALA A 5 6.52 12.19 -3.34
N SER A 6 7.17 12.52 -4.46
CA SER A 6 6.86 11.84 -5.72
C SER A 6 7.19 10.35 -5.57
N PRO A 7 6.38 9.42 -6.14
CA PRO A 7 6.65 7.98 -6.08
C PRO A 7 8.07 7.61 -6.52
N GLU A 8 8.66 8.42 -7.41
CA GLU A 8 10.04 8.28 -7.89
C GLU A 8 11.09 8.49 -6.79
N ILE A 9 10.89 9.45 -5.88
CA ILE A 9 11.81 9.71 -4.77
C ILE A 9 11.78 8.53 -3.79
N LEU A 10 10.58 8.04 -3.44
CA LEU A 10 10.43 6.88 -2.56
C LEU A 10 11.04 5.61 -3.16
N LYS A 11 10.86 5.41 -4.48
CA LYS A 11 11.48 4.29 -5.19
C LYS A 11 13.01 4.37 -5.16
N ASN A 12 13.57 5.57 -5.23
CA ASN A 12 15.03 5.79 -5.13
C ASN A 12 15.57 5.54 -3.72
N GLU A 13 14.75 5.77 -2.69
CA GLU A 13 15.03 5.42 -1.28
C GLU A 13 14.89 3.90 -1.00
N GLY A 14 14.65 3.08 -2.03
CA GLY A 14 14.48 1.63 -1.90
C GLY A 14 13.10 1.20 -1.41
N ILE A 15 12.13 2.11 -1.40
CA ILE A 15 10.75 1.83 -1.00
C ILE A 15 9.98 1.30 -2.21
N ASN A 16 9.42 0.10 -2.11
CA ASN A 16 8.55 -0.44 -3.14
C ASN A 16 7.18 0.25 -3.10
N VAL A 17 6.94 1.14 -4.07
CA VAL A 17 5.66 1.84 -4.22
C VAL A 17 4.75 1.05 -5.16
N PHE A 18 3.68 0.46 -4.61
CA PHE A 18 2.65 -0.25 -5.37
C PHE A 18 1.51 0.70 -5.77
N MET A 19 1.70 1.46 -6.85
CA MET A 19 0.65 2.32 -7.39
C MET A 19 -0.50 1.48 -7.97
N ASN A 20 -1.75 1.97 -7.87
CA ASN A 20 -2.98 1.29 -8.36
C ASN A 20 -3.31 -0.02 -7.64
N HIS A 21 -2.87 -0.16 -6.39
CA HIS A 21 -3.24 -1.26 -5.52
C HIS A 21 -4.15 -0.72 -4.43
N ASP A 22 -5.32 -1.33 -4.26
CA ASP A 22 -6.33 -0.90 -3.30
C ASP A 22 -6.44 -1.90 -2.15
N VAL A 23 -6.33 -1.43 -0.91
CA VAL A 23 -6.38 -2.31 0.27
C VAL A 23 -7.84 -2.48 0.67
N LEU A 24 -8.40 -3.66 0.42
CA LEU A 24 -9.81 -3.95 0.67
C LEU A 24 -10.09 -4.36 2.11
N ALA A 25 -9.15 -5.06 2.74
CA ALA A 25 -9.31 -5.57 4.10
C ALA A 25 -7.96 -5.65 4.81
N ILE A 26 -8.00 -5.45 6.12
CA ILE A 26 -6.85 -5.61 7.02
C ILE A 26 -7.25 -6.62 8.08
N ASP A 27 -6.51 -7.72 8.20
CA ASP A 27 -6.62 -8.69 9.28
C ASP A 27 -5.46 -8.46 10.26
N ASP A 28 -5.74 -7.83 11.41
CA ASP A 28 -4.74 -7.55 12.44
C ASP A 28 -4.34 -8.81 13.22
N LYS A 29 -5.25 -9.77 13.37
CA LYS A 29 -5.05 -10.99 14.16
C LYS A 29 -4.06 -11.92 13.48
N ASN A 30 -4.23 -12.11 12.18
CA ASN A 30 -3.36 -12.95 11.35
C ASN A 30 -2.25 -12.15 10.66
N LYS A 31 -2.24 -10.82 10.83
CA LYS A 31 -1.25 -9.89 10.28
C LYS A 31 -1.10 -10.00 8.75
N PHE A 32 -2.23 -9.98 8.05
CA PHE A 32 -2.24 -9.88 6.59
C PHE A 32 -3.22 -8.83 6.10
N ILE A 33 -2.97 -8.32 4.90
CA ILE A 33 -3.85 -7.41 4.18
C ILE A 33 -4.31 -8.05 2.88
N THR A 34 -5.54 -7.77 2.49
CA THR A 34 -6.06 -8.15 1.18
C THR A 34 -6.01 -6.92 0.29
N VAL A 35 -5.22 -7.02 -0.77
CA VAL A 35 -4.95 -5.96 -1.73
C VAL A 35 -5.51 -6.35 -3.09
N LYS A 36 -6.29 -5.49 -3.71
CA LYS A 36 -6.77 -5.64 -5.07
C LYS A 36 -5.90 -4.82 -6.01
N ASP A 37 -5.31 -5.50 -6.99
CA ASP A 37 -4.68 -4.82 -8.12
C ASP A 37 -5.79 -4.26 -9.03
N LEU A 38 -5.88 -2.94 -9.16
CA LEU A 38 -6.89 -2.29 -10.00
C LEU A 38 -6.57 -2.41 -11.50
N LYS A 39 -5.33 -2.75 -11.87
CA LYS A 39 -4.95 -2.94 -13.28
C LYS A 39 -5.38 -4.32 -13.80
N THR A 40 -5.21 -5.35 -12.97
CA THR A 40 -5.50 -6.73 -13.36
C THR A 40 -6.81 -7.27 -12.78
N GLY A 41 -7.35 -6.60 -11.75
CA GLY A 41 -8.52 -7.05 -10.99
C GLY A 41 -8.21 -8.18 -10.00
N GLN A 42 -6.96 -8.62 -9.89
CA GLN A 42 -6.57 -9.73 -9.01
C GLN A 42 -6.53 -9.31 -7.54
N LEU A 43 -6.98 -10.23 -6.68
CA LEU A 43 -6.85 -10.12 -5.23
C LEU A 43 -5.57 -10.83 -4.81
N LYS A 44 -4.77 -10.14 -4.00
CA LYS A 44 -3.55 -10.65 -3.37
C LYS A 44 -3.67 -10.51 -1.87
N THR A 45 -3.11 -11.48 -1.16
CA THR A 45 -2.97 -11.42 0.28
C THR A 45 -1.49 -11.19 0.57
N ASP A 46 -1.20 -10.13 1.33
CA ASP A 46 0.16 -9.75 1.69
C ASP A 46 0.32 -9.74 3.21
N HIS A 47 1.43 -10.27 3.71
CA HIS A 47 1.69 -10.38 5.15
C HIS A 47 2.59 -9.23 5.60
N TYR A 48 2.33 -8.69 6.78
CA TYR A 48 3.10 -7.57 7.32
C TYR A 48 3.54 -7.83 8.77
N ASP A 49 4.74 -7.39 9.13
CA ASP A 49 5.15 -7.33 10.53
C ASP A 49 4.65 -6.06 11.22
N LYS A 50 4.61 -4.95 10.46
CA LYS A 50 4.12 -3.64 10.88
C LYS A 50 3.32 -3.01 9.75
N LEU A 51 2.10 -2.58 10.04
CA LEU A 51 1.23 -1.87 9.10
C LEU A 51 1.15 -0.40 9.50
N ILE A 52 1.47 0.48 8.56
CA ILE A 52 1.28 1.93 8.72
C ILE A 52 0.14 2.35 7.80
N VAL A 53 -1.00 2.70 8.40
CA VAL A 53 -2.17 3.17 7.66
C VAL A 53 -2.06 4.68 7.51
N ALA A 54 -1.55 5.13 6.36
CA ALA A 54 -1.46 6.53 5.98
C ALA A 54 -2.54 6.90 4.94
N THR A 55 -3.72 6.27 5.02
CA THR A 55 -4.89 6.68 4.25
C THR A 55 -5.40 7.99 4.85
N GLY A 56 -4.78 9.10 4.42
CA GLY A 56 -5.16 10.44 4.87
C GLY A 56 -6.68 10.58 4.86
N THR A 57 -7.24 10.96 5.99
CA THR A 57 -8.67 11.23 6.18
C THR A 57 -8.76 12.69 6.62
N TRP A 58 -9.39 13.49 5.76
CA TRP A 58 -9.69 14.94 5.80
C TRP A 58 -8.90 15.84 6.78
#